data_AF-A0A2A9K933-F1
#
_entry.id   AF-A0A2A9K933-F1
#
_cell.length_a   1.000
_cell.length_b   1.000
_cell.length_c   1.000
_cell.angle_alpha   90.00
_cell.angle_beta   90.00
_cell.angle_gamma   90.00
#
_symmetry.space_group_name_H-M   'P 1'
#
loop_
_entity.id
_entity.type
_entity.pdbx_description
1 polymer ?
#
loop_
_entity_poly.entity_id
_entity_poly.type
_entity_poly.pdbx_seq_one_letter_code
_entity_poly.pdbx_strand_id
1 'polypeptide(L)'
;MLFDKQLSSIDRPGMMEKIYSASYVTYWPYAKLYDKQTPLQRFAFNSFTSQHQSDKKLEHMTLYFIRHGESIANEQNYFAGTLNSPLTRLGRRQAQQAAQHIRRLNLVFDEVHVSTLERAQATSRIILEAETAYRPKVVHTDALIERNFGIFSGENKTMIKKSIGYTLYDYFFHDIKGTPPQGESWMEMYARCKTYYDEVLAPLDQQGKQVLVVAHKYIVEVFALLASGLSPDKYIDFKLPNSRPLSWDELKRLTTNSSSTLNYVGEHIEIYLPQWTLGAAFAGGILSLIGVSLPSTWSGVMIALLLAVNSLFLALRIDVGSLRSRFGPQSIALVALSFFRLVSGGILLTRFHSEWLHLIGLLLIVPPALSVPTFSLARGGDYFFAARNTIVLSILSPVALLIATVIDPEVISNVEGLHRFYMILLVALAIPALLAQTWRYIRPIAAGSVSTNYGWIGSLMMIPLALLTAMRVNGSTMIDALRSDTLRASMWLLLPLAVLIAVRIVSELYVRLQSLIVKKTIHASMASDLYLLQTSPNIFLWLSLLMPSTVHHAPMLITGTLLGFFAFMFFEEAILVGRFRFRIKSLIETAGLTVAKA
;
A
#
# COMPACT_ATOMS: atom_id res chain seq x y z
N MET A 1 18.22 -33.06 35.33
CA MET A 1 19.33 -33.55 36.16
C MET A 1 20.57 -33.50 35.28
N LEU A 2 21.46 -32.53 35.57
CA LEU A 2 22.91 -32.45 35.28
C LEU A 2 23.38 -33.09 33.95
N PHE A 3 23.88 -32.34 32.97
CA PHE A 3 25.16 -31.64 33.10
C PHE A 3 25.28 -30.43 32.17
N ASP A 4 25.71 -29.35 32.78
CA ASP A 4 26.17 -28.09 32.21
C ASP A 4 27.71 -28.13 32.14
N LYS A 5 28.27 -27.28 31.26
CA LYS A 5 29.68 -26.81 31.18
C LYS A 5 30.78 -27.58 30.42
N GLN A 6 31.42 -26.76 29.58
CA GLN A 6 32.82 -26.72 29.13
C GLN A 6 33.23 -27.60 27.94
N LEU A 7 33.23 -26.99 26.75
CA LEU A 7 34.48 -26.49 26.18
C LEU A 7 34.22 -25.48 25.06
N SER A 8 34.43 -24.23 25.42
CA SER A 8 34.76 -23.11 24.57
C SER A 8 36.12 -23.33 23.90
N SER A 9 36.14 -23.51 22.58
CA SER A 9 37.18 -23.05 21.66
C SER A 9 36.99 -23.76 20.33
N ILE A 10 36.53 -23.06 19.31
CA ILE A 10 37.06 -23.11 17.94
C ILE A 10 36.34 -21.99 17.18
N ASP A 11 37.13 -20.95 17.01
CA ASP A 11 36.97 -19.88 16.06
C ASP A 11 37.08 -20.47 14.64
N ARG A 12 36.08 -20.29 13.77
CA ARG A 12 36.26 -20.00 12.32
C ARG A 12 34.94 -19.85 11.55
N PRO A 13 34.82 -18.82 10.69
CA PRO A 13 33.74 -18.61 9.74
C PRO A 13 33.98 -19.38 8.45
N GLY A 14 32.91 -19.86 7.81
CA GLY A 14 32.99 -20.37 6.43
C GLY A 14 32.14 -21.61 6.17
N MET A 15 30.81 -21.46 6.18
CA MET A 15 29.93 -22.43 5.51
C MET A 15 28.51 -21.89 5.30
N MET A 16 28.37 -20.79 4.56
CA MET A 16 27.07 -20.36 3.99
C MET A 16 27.29 -19.63 2.65
N GLU A 17 28.04 -20.27 1.75
CA GLU A 17 28.16 -19.80 0.38
C GLU A 17 28.26 -21.02 -0.54
N LYS A 18 27.10 -21.58 -0.93
CA LYS A 18 26.94 -22.46 -2.11
C LYS A 18 25.51 -22.96 -2.37
N ILE A 19 24.48 -22.10 -2.28
CA ILE A 19 23.21 -22.36 -2.99
C ILE A 19 22.59 -21.02 -3.40
N TYR A 20 23.13 -20.36 -4.42
CA TYR A 20 22.40 -19.40 -5.26
C TYR A 20 23.13 -19.31 -6.62
N SER A 21 22.75 -20.18 -7.55
CA SER A 21 23.07 -19.98 -8.97
C SER A 21 21.94 -20.52 -9.83
N ALA A 22 21.07 -19.62 -10.29
CA ALA A 22 20.61 -19.57 -11.67
C ALA A 22 19.63 -18.39 -11.86
N SER A 23 19.99 -17.53 -12.82
CA SER A 23 19.09 -16.69 -13.64
C SER A 23 18.70 -15.30 -13.11
N TYR A 24 19.53 -14.34 -13.55
CA TYR A 24 19.27 -12.92 -13.84
C TYR A 24 18.75 -12.02 -12.71
N VAL A 25 19.68 -11.56 -11.85
CA VAL A 25 19.62 -10.23 -11.22
C VAL A 25 21.03 -9.64 -11.22
N THR A 26 21.25 -8.55 -11.95
CA THR A 26 22.49 -7.75 -11.83
C THR A 26 22.41 -6.91 -10.55
N TYR A 27 23.00 -7.43 -9.47
CA TYR A 27 23.22 -6.72 -8.21
C TYR A 27 24.51 -5.89 -8.23
N TRP A 28 24.39 -4.71 -7.65
CA TRP A 28 25.42 -3.69 -7.40
C TRP A 28 26.34 -4.07 -6.22
N PRO A 29 27.67 -3.86 -6.30
CA PRO A 29 28.57 -4.12 -5.18
C PRO A 29 29.00 -2.80 -4.51
N TYR A 30 28.65 -2.55 -3.24
CA TYR A 30 29.47 -1.70 -2.34
C TYR A 30 29.10 -1.97 -0.87
N ALA A 31 29.78 -2.95 -0.28
CA ALA A 31 29.90 -3.12 1.16
C ALA A 31 31.40 -3.11 1.50
N LYS A 32 32.01 -1.93 1.46
CA LYS A 32 33.33 -1.57 2.03
C LYS A 32 33.65 -0.16 1.55
N LEU A 33 33.52 0.83 2.44
CA LEU A 33 34.22 2.11 2.47
C LEU A 33 33.43 3.10 3.33
N TYR A 34 33.49 2.96 4.65
CA TYR A 34 33.31 4.06 5.61
C TYR A 34 33.94 3.63 6.93
N ASP A 35 35.27 3.65 6.98
CA ASP A 35 36.02 3.62 8.23
C ASP A 35 36.86 4.90 8.32
N LYS A 36 36.23 5.97 8.82
CA LYS A 36 36.90 7.12 9.42
C LYS A 36 35.98 7.69 10.50
N GLN A 37 36.00 7.07 11.68
CA GLN A 37 35.47 7.67 12.91
C GLN A 37 36.26 8.96 13.21
N THR A 38 35.57 10.07 13.46
CA THR A 38 36.21 11.31 13.90
C THR A 38 36.54 11.25 15.40
N PRO A 39 37.61 11.91 15.89
CA PRO A 39 38.02 11.87 17.29
C PRO A 39 36.94 12.32 18.29
N LEU A 40 35.97 13.14 17.86
CA LEU A 40 34.83 13.58 18.67
C LEU A 40 33.81 12.46 18.95
N GLN A 41 33.73 11.42 18.10
CA GLN A 41 32.84 10.27 18.33
C GLN A 41 33.40 9.27 19.36
N ARG A 42 34.72 9.29 19.62
CA ARG A 42 35.35 8.45 20.66
C ARG A 42 35.09 8.98 22.08
N PHE A 43 34.84 10.28 22.25
CA PHE A 43 34.59 10.85 23.57
C PHE A 43 33.16 10.58 24.08
N ALA A 44 32.19 10.38 23.17
CA ALA A 44 30.80 10.07 23.54
C ALA A 44 30.53 8.57 23.77
N PHE A 45 31.44 7.68 23.33
CA PHE A 45 31.24 6.22 23.43
C PHE A 45 31.89 5.59 24.68
N ASN A 46 32.92 6.24 25.27
CA ASN A 46 33.69 5.69 26.39
C ASN A 46 33.27 6.19 27.78
N SER A 47 32.22 7.01 27.90
CA SER A 47 31.65 7.44 29.18
C SER A 47 30.43 6.61 29.62
N PHE A 48 30.07 5.55 28.89
CA PHE A 48 28.89 4.72 29.16
C PHE A 48 29.14 3.40 29.91
N THR A 49 30.28 3.26 30.58
CA THR A 49 30.55 2.08 31.41
C THR A 49 31.20 2.48 32.73
N SER A 50 30.40 2.92 33.70
CA SER A 50 30.51 2.53 35.12
C SER A 50 29.55 3.38 35.97
N GLN A 51 28.38 2.82 36.26
CA GLN A 51 27.73 2.91 37.57
C GLN A 51 26.52 1.98 37.56
N HIS A 52 26.77 0.71 37.87
CA HIS A 52 25.73 -0.18 38.38
C HIS A 52 25.39 0.30 39.79
N GLN A 53 24.36 1.11 39.89
CA GLN A 53 23.71 1.44 41.16
C GLN A 53 22.39 0.66 41.22
N SER A 54 22.43 -0.40 42.03
CA SER A 54 21.33 -1.17 42.63
C SER A 54 19.91 -0.97 42.08
N ASP A 55 19.38 -2.05 41.50
CA ASP A 55 17.96 -2.27 41.20
C ASP A 55 17.07 -2.07 42.44
N LYS A 56 16.48 -0.88 42.58
CA LYS A 56 15.17 -0.74 43.21
C LYS A 56 14.13 -0.90 42.09
N LYS A 57 13.35 -1.97 42.20
CA LYS A 57 12.18 -2.25 41.36
C LYS A 57 11.17 -1.09 41.52
N LEU A 58 11.23 -0.10 40.62
CA LEU A 58 10.26 1.00 40.53
C LEU A 58 8.97 0.42 39.92
N GLU A 59 8.10 -0.14 40.77
CA GLU A 59 6.72 -0.48 40.40
C GLU A 59 5.82 0.77 40.37
N HIS A 60 6.13 1.76 39.53
CA HIS A 60 5.18 2.81 39.17
C HIS A 60 5.57 3.36 37.80
N MET A 61 4.74 3.15 36.77
CA MET A 61 4.85 3.95 35.55
C MET A 61 3.47 4.45 35.14
N THR A 62 3.24 5.68 35.56
CA THR A 62 2.03 6.51 35.40
C THR A 62 1.99 7.23 34.04
N LEU A 63 2.86 6.81 33.12
CA LEU A 63 3.00 7.36 31.77
C LEU A 63 2.13 6.61 30.75
N TYR A 64 1.33 7.37 30.01
CA TYR A 64 0.51 6.89 28.91
C TYR A 64 0.90 7.62 27.61
N PHE A 65 0.86 6.89 26.50
CA PHE A 65 1.24 7.40 25.19
C PHE A 65 0.11 7.17 24.18
N ILE A 66 -0.12 8.17 23.34
CA ILE A 66 -1.06 8.11 22.23
C ILE A 66 -0.37 8.62 20.97
N ARG A 67 -0.32 7.77 19.95
CA ARG A 67 -0.10 8.21 18.57
C ARG A 67 -1.36 8.92 18.08
N HIS A 68 -1.22 10.06 17.40
CA HIS A 68 -2.37 10.79 16.84
C HIS A 68 -3.30 9.91 15.97
N GLY A 69 -4.57 10.31 15.83
CA GLY A 69 -5.51 9.62 14.93
C GLY A 69 -5.11 9.71 13.46
N GLU A 70 -5.71 8.90 12.59
CA GLU A 70 -5.43 8.94 11.15
C GLU A 70 -5.49 10.39 10.59
N SER A 71 -4.41 10.82 9.93
CA SER A 71 -4.35 12.11 9.23
C SER A 71 -4.54 11.95 7.72
N ILE A 72 -4.78 13.06 7.01
CA ILE A 72 -4.86 13.07 5.54
C ILE A 72 -3.58 12.48 4.92
N ALA A 73 -2.40 12.68 5.54
CA ALA A 73 -1.15 12.06 5.10
C ALA A 73 -1.11 10.54 5.26
N ASN A 74 -1.74 10.02 6.30
CA ASN A 74 -1.88 8.57 6.47
C ASN A 74 -2.84 8.02 5.42
N GLU A 75 -3.99 8.68 5.24
CA GLU A 75 -5.02 8.32 4.26
C GLU A 75 -4.43 8.31 2.83
N GLN A 76 -3.73 9.36 2.42
CA GLN A 76 -3.16 9.53 1.08
C GLN A 76 -1.76 8.92 0.89
N ASN A 77 -1.24 8.22 1.90
CA ASN A 77 0.02 7.48 1.85
C ASN A 77 1.26 8.33 1.46
N TYR A 78 1.41 9.53 2.03
CA TYR A 78 2.60 10.38 1.85
C TYR A 78 3.34 10.64 3.17
N PHE A 79 4.61 11.01 3.09
CA PHE A 79 5.40 11.40 4.25
C PHE A 79 5.04 12.82 4.70
N ALA A 80 4.35 12.97 5.84
CA ALA A 80 4.10 14.30 6.39
C ALA A 80 5.37 14.88 7.05
N GLY A 81 6.03 14.11 7.91
CA GLY A 81 7.09 14.62 8.78
C GLY A 81 6.58 15.79 9.62
N THR A 82 7.27 16.92 9.51
CA THR A 82 6.92 18.18 10.15
C THR A 82 5.83 18.98 9.43
N LEU A 83 5.38 18.54 8.25
CA LEU A 83 4.26 19.18 7.56
C LEU A 83 2.96 19.01 8.36
N ASN A 84 2.16 20.07 8.41
CA ASN A 84 0.81 19.98 8.96
C ASN A 84 -0.08 19.14 8.05
N SER A 85 -0.81 18.22 8.68
CA SER A 85 -1.76 17.35 8.01
C SER A 85 -2.91 17.11 8.99
N PRO A 86 -4.14 17.58 8.68
CA PRO A 86 -5.24 17.50 9.62
C PRO A 86 -5.72 16.05 9.81
N LEU A 87 -6.44 15.81 10.91
CA LEU A 87 -7.11 14.52 11.14
C LEU A 87 -8.22 14.28 10.12
N THR A 88 -8.33 13.03 9.65
CA THR A 88 -9.47 12.58 8.86
C THR A 88 -10.71 12.44 9.74
N ARG A 89 -11.88 12.18 9.13
CA ARG A 89 -13.09 11.83 9.89
C ARG A 89 -12.87 10.56 10.72
N LEU A 90 -12.14 9.57 10.18
CA LEU A 90 -11.76 8.38 10.94
C LEU A 90 -10.83 8.76 12.10
N GLY A 91 -9.80 9.58 11.88
CA GLY A 91 -8.89 10.01 12.93
C GLY A 91 -9.58 10.72 14.10
N ARG A 92 -10.61 11.53 13.82
CA ARG A 92 -11.45 12.14 14.85
C ARG A 92 -12.28 11.11 15.64
N ARG A 93 -12.86 10.11 14.96
CA ARG A 93 -13.58 9.01 15.63
C ARG A 93 -12.64 8.14 16.46
N GLN A 94 -11.43 7.91 15.98
CA GLN A 94 -10.39 7.20 16.73
C GLN A 94 -10.03 7.95 18.02
N ALA A 95 -9.88 9.29 17.97
CA ALA A 95 -9.66 10.11 19.16
C ALA A 95 -10.86 10.08 20.13
N GLN A 96 -12.10 10.11 19.63
CA GLN A 96 -13.30 9.95 20.46
C GLN A 96 -13.35 8.58 21.17
N GLN A 97 -12.99 7.51 20.45
CA GLN A 97 -12.90 6.16 21.04
C GLN A 97 -11.78 6.07 22.09
N ALA A 98 -10.67 6.77 21.88
CA ALA A 98 -9.59 6.88 22.86
C ALA A 98 -10.11 7.49 24.18
N ALA A 99 -10.87 8.59 24.07
CA ALA A 99 -11.46 9.26 25.22
C ALA A 99 -12.44 8.34 25.99
N GLN A 100 -13.29 7.61 25.28
CA GLN A 100 -14.17 6.60 25.89
C GLN A 100 -13.38 5.48 26.57
N HIS A 101 -12.21 5.10 26.03
CA HIS A 101 -11.37 4.08 26.64
C HIS A 101 -10.70 4.59 27.91
N ILE A 102 -10.13 5.80 27.89
CA ILE A 102 -9.57 6.51 29.04
C ILE A 102 -10.60 6.56 30.18
N ARG A 103 -11.83 6.99 29.88
CA ARG A 103 -12.91 7.05 30.88
C ARG A 103 -13.26 5.68 31.44
N ARG A 104 -13.37 4.65 30.59
CA ARG A 104 -13.66 3.27 31.05
C ARG A 104 -12.58 2.70 31.96
N LEU A 105 -11.33 3.13 31.78
CA LEU A 105 -10.21 2.74 32.63
C LEU A 105 -10.07 3.63 33.86
N ASN A 106 -10.94 4.63 34.04
CA ASN A 106 -10.86 5.64 35.10
C ASN A 106 -9.48 6.33 35.18
N LEU A 107 -8.87 6.57 34.02
CA LEU A 107 -7.58 7.26 33.96
C LEU A 107 -7.80 8.77 34.10
N VAL A 108 -7.26 9.34 35.17
CA VAL A 108 -7.18 10.78 35.39
C VAL A 108 -5.73 11.19 35.22
N PHE A 109 -5.49 12.17 34.35
CA PHE A 109 -4.15 12.69 34.05
C PHE A 109 -3.95 14.02 34.75
N ASP A 110 -2.79 14.24 35.34
CA ASP A 110 -2.37 15.51 35.93
C ASP A 110 -1.82 16.46 34.86
N GLU A 111 -1.01 15.93 33.94
CA GLU A 111 -0.42 16.68 32.82
C GLU A 111 -0.62 15.95 31.48
N VAL A 112 -0.84 16.73 30.41
CA VAL A 112 -0.89 16.24 29.03
C VAL A 112 0.16 16.94 28.18
N HIS A 113 1.11 16.17 27.69
CA HIS A 113 2.23 16.65 26.89
C HIS A 113 1.92 16.35 25.42
N VAL A 114 1.85 17.38 24.59
CA VAL A 114 1.42 17.24 23.19
C VAL A 114 2.42 17.85 22.24
N SER A 115 2.62 17.19 21.10
CA SER A 115 3.34 17.79 19.99
C SER A 115 2.65 19.07 19.50
N THR A 116 3.44 20.04 19.04
CA THR A 116 2.96 21.26 18.38
C THR A 116 2.31 21.03 17.01
N LEU A 117 2.42 19.85 16.41
CA LEU A 117 1.78 19.57 15.11
C LEU A 117 0.26 19.38 15.24
N GLU A 118 -0.49 19.96 14.30
CA GLU A 118 -1.97 20.09 14.36
C GLU A 118 -2.69 18.76 14.65
N ARG A 119 -2.27 17.65 14.02
CA ARG A 119 -2.90 16.32 14.21
C ARG A 119 -2.81 15.79 15.64
N ALA A 120 -1.70 16.04 16.33
CA ALA A 120 -1.51 15.63 17.72
C ALA A 120 -2.35 16.53 18.63
N GLN A 121 -2.31 17.84 18.41
CA GLN A 121 -3.14 18.80 19.14
C GLN A 121 -4.64 18.51 19.00
N ALA A 122 -5.11 18.24 17.77
CA ALA A 122 -6.51 17.89 17.51
C ALA A 122 -6.91 16.58 18.19
N THR A 123 -6.01 15.58 18.22
CA THR A 123 -6.25 14.32 18.94
C THR A 123 -6.40 14.58 20.44
N SER A 124 -5.44 15.30 21.03
CA SER A 124 -5.45 15.65 22.46
C SER A 124 -6.69 16.45 22.84
N ARG A 125 -7.04 17.47 22.05
CA ARG A 125 -8.24 18.28 22.27
C ARG A 125 -9.53 17.45 22.28
N ILE A 126 -9.71 16.55 21.32
CA ILE A 126 -10.90 15.68 21.27
C ILE A 126 -10.98 14.77 22.50
N ILE A 127 -9.84 14.27 22.97
CA ILE A 127 -9.76 13.44 24.18
C ILE A 127 -10.15 14.25 25.42
N LEU A 128 -9.59 15.45 25.56
CA LEU A 128 -9.82 16.33 26.69
C LEU A 128 -11.23 16.94 26.70
N GLU A 129 -11.82 17.25 25.55
CA GLU A 129 -13.20 17.75 25.45
C GLU A 129 -14.24 16.74 25.94
N ALA A 130 -13.92 15.44 25.83
CA ALA A 130 -14.76 14.40 26.40
C ALA A 130 -14.57 14.27 27.91
N GLU A 131 -13.45 14.69 28.49
CA GLU A 131 -13.22 14.64 29.93
C GLU A 131 -13.80 15.89 30.59
N THR A 132 -14.78 15.71 31.48
CA THR A 132 -15.58 16.83 32.02
C THR A 132 -15.32 17.09 33.51
N ALA A 133 -14.70 16.14 34.21
CA ALA A 133 -14.53 16.22 35.66
C ALA A 133 -13.21 16.90 36.07
N TYR A 134 -12.16 16.80 35.25
CA TYR A 134 -10.83 17.31 35.58
C TYR A 134 -10.15 17.92 34.34
N ARG A 135 -9.50 19.08 34.52
CA ARG A 135 -8.73 19.74 33.46
C ARG A 135 -7.23 19.61 33.75
N PRO A 136 -6.50 18.72 33.05
CA PRO A 136 -5.06 18.61 33.21
C PRO A 136 -4.34 19.86 32.73
N LYS A 137 -3.12 20.06 33.22
CA LYS A 137 -2.19 21.02 32.62
C LYS A 137 -1.76 20.50 31.24
N VAL A 138 -1.94 21.31 30.20
CA VAL A 138 -1.53 20.94 28.83
C VAL A 138 -0.23 21.64 28.48
N VAL A 139 0.79 20.86 28.09
CA VAL A 139 2.12 21.33 27.69
C VAL A 139 2.33 21.03 26.21
N HIS A 140 2.47 22.07 25.40
CA HIS A 140 2.83 21.95 23.99
C HIS A 140 4.33 22.02 23.82
N THR A 141 4.94 21.10 23.05
CA THR A 141 6.39 21.10 22.87
C THR A 141 6.83 20.61 21.49
N ASP A 142 7.90 21.22 20.98
CA ASP A 142 8.57 20.79 19.76
C ASP A 142 9.41 19.52 19.97
N ALA A 143 9.75 19.18 21.22
CA ALA A 143 10.45 17.94 21.55
C ALA A 143 9.66 16.68 21.14
N LEU A 144 8.36 16.81 20.88
CA LEU A 144 7.48 15.71 20.48
C LEU A 144 7.03 15.79 19.01
N ILE A 145 7.57 16.68 18.16
CA ILE A 145 7.24 16.68 16.72
C ILE A 145 7.76 15.42 16.03
N GLU A 146 7.02 15.00 15.00
CA GLU A 146 7.43 13.88 14.13
C GLU A 146 8.78 14.16 13.47
N ARG A 147 9.48 13.08 13.15
CA ARG A 147 10.76 13.15 12.44
C ARG A 147 10.69 14.02 11.19
N ASN A 148 11.68 14.89 10.99
CA ASN A 148 11.82 15.62 9.73
C ASN A 148 12.33 14.68 8.63
N PHE A 149 11.54 14.46 7.59
CA PHE A 149 11.91 13.59 6.46
C PHE A 149 12.61 14.32 5.31
N GLY A 150 12.93 15.62 5.48
CA GLY A 150 13.66 16.41 4.50
C GLY A 150 12.97 16.42 3.14
N ILE A 151 13.72 16.12 2.08
CA ILE A 151 13.22 16.11 0.69
C ILE A 151 12.12 15.08 0.44
N PHE A 152 11.93 14.10 1.33
CA PHE A 152 10.85 13.11 1.20
C PHE A 152 9.51 13.61 1.74
N SER A 153 9.49 14.73 2.46
CA SER A 153 8.26 15.32 2.98
C SER A 153 7.35 15.76 1.83
N GLY A 154 6.07 15.37 1.89
CA GLY A 154 5.09 15.58 0.83
C GLY A 154 5.10 14.50 -0.27
N GLU A 155 6.10 13.63 -0.30
CA GLU A 155 6.21 12.59 -1.32
C GLU A 155 5.49 11.28 -0.93
N ASN A 156 4.98 10.58 -1.93
CA ASN A 156 4.26 9.32 -1.72
C ASN A 156 5.21 8.21 -1.22
N LYS A 157 4.82 7.52 -0.14
CA LYS A 157 5.67 6.52 0.53
C LYS A 157 6.01 5.34 -0.38
N THR A 158 5.01 4.85 -1.11
CA THR A 158 5.20 3.73 -2.05
C THR A 158 6.16 4.13 -3.17
N MET A 159 6.03 5.34 -3.71
CA MET A 159 6.93 5.82 -4.77
C MET A 159 8.36 5.96 -4.28
N ILE A 160 8.58 6.53 -3.07
CA ILE A 160 9.92 6.59 -2.47
C ILE A 160 10.51 5.19 -2.37
N LYS A 161 9.81 4.24 -1.73
CA LYS A 161 10.26 2.84 -1.56
C LYS A 161 10.66 2.19 -2.88
N LYS A 162 9.84 2.30 -3.92
CA LYS A 162 10.11 1.71 -5.25
C LYS A 162 11.25 2.40 -5.99
N SER A 163 11.39 3.70 -5.82
CA SER A 163 12.37 4.48 -6.56
C SER A 163 13.77 4.38 -5.98
N ILE A 164 13.93 4.36 -4.65
CA ILE A 164 15.24 4.25 -4.00
C ILE A 164 15.61 2.80 -3.60
N GLY A 165 14.63 1.89 -3.58
CA GLY A 165 14.80 0.50 -3.19
C GLY A 165 14.70 0.29 -1.67
N TYR A 166 14.36 -0.94 -1.26
CA TYR A 166 14.12 -1.26 0.16
C TYR A 166 15.35 -1.02 1.04
N THR A 167 16.55 -1.40 0.60
CA THR A 167 17.78 -1.25 1.41
C THR A 167 18.06 0.22 1.76
N LEU A 168 17.94 1.13 0.77
CA LEU A 168 18.20 2.54 1.02
C LEU A 168 17.04 3.20 1.77
N TYR A 169 15.81 2.74 1.55
CA TYR A 169 14.66 3.12 2.36
C TYR A 169 14.88 2.75 3.83
N ASP A 170 15.22 1.49 4.12
CA ASP A 170 15.45 1.01 5.47
C ASP A 170 16.60 1.76 6.13
N TYR A 171 17.68 2.03 5.38
CA TYR A 171 18.76 2.89 5.84
C TYR A 171 18.26 4.28 6.23
N PHE A 172 17.56 5.02 5.38
CA PHE A 172 17.12 6.38 5.72
C PHE A 172 16.12 6.43 6.88
N PHE A 173 15.20 5.46 6.96
CA PHE A 173 14.04 5.56 7.84
C PHE A 173 14.17 4.75 9.13
N HIS A 174 14.97 3.68 9.16
CA HIS A 174 15.04 2.75 10.29
C HIS A 174 16.45 2.48 10.82
N ASP A 175 17.50 2.69 10.01
CA ASP A 175 18.87 2.53 10.50
C ASP A 175 19.26 3.70 11.42
N ILE A 176 19.98 3.38 12.51
CA ILE A 176 20.49 4.33 13.49
C ILE A 176 21.42 5.39 12.88
N LYS A 177 22.14 5.04 11.82
CA LYS A 177 23.03 5.94 11.05
C LYS A 177 22.30 6.63 9.90
N GLY A 178 21.00 6.37 9.76
CA GLY A 178 20.15 6.84 8.69
C GLY A 178 19.76 8.30 8.82
N THR A 179 19.97 9.06 7.75
CA THR A 179 19.53 10.45 7.64
C THR A 179 18.86 10.69 6.29
N PRO A 180 17.54 10.95 6.25
CA PRO A 180 16.88 11.49 5.08
C PRO A 180 17.61 12.75 4.61
N PRO A 181 17.85 12.93 3.30
CA PRO A 181 18.51 14.13 2.80
C PRO A 181 17.77 15.40 3.23
N GLN A 182 18.49 16.36 3.84
CA GLN A 182 17.94 17.58 4.46
C GLN A 182 16.90 17.32 5.58
N GLY A 183 16.88 16.12 6.15
CA GLY A 183 16.02 15.72 7.25
C GLY A 183 16.77 15.53 8.56
N GLU A 184 16.05 15.03 9.56
CA GLU A 184 16.57 14.69 10.89
C GLU A 184 17.09 13.24 10.87
N SER A 185 18.31 13.04 11.34
CA SER A 185 18.88 11.70 11.54
C SER A 185 18.11 10.94 12.61
N TRP A 186 18.19 9.60 12.58
CA TRP A 186 17.50 8.78 13.58
C TRP A 186 18.00 9.11 14.99
N MET A 187 19.32 9.32 15.15
CA MET A 187 19.94 9.65 16.43
C MET A 187 19.61 11.05 16.96
N GLU A 188 19.44 12.06 16.10
CA GLU A 188 18.97 13.39 16.54
C GLU A 188 17.56 13.31 17.12
N MET A 189 16.65 12.60 16.43
CA MET A 189 15.29 12.35 16.91
C MET A 189 15.31 11.58 18.23
N TYR A 190 16.10 10.52 18.33
CA TYR A 190 16.23 9.72 19.54
C TYR A 190 16.76 10.56 20.71
N ALA A 191 17.84 11.32 20.50
CA ALA A 191 18.44 12.18 21.52
C ALA A 191 17.44 13.20 22.05
N ARG A 192 16.71 13.88 21.16
CA ARG A 192 15.66 14.84 21.53
C ARG A 192 14.56 14.20 22.38
N CYS A 193 14.08 13.01 22.01
CA CYS A 193 13.07 12.30 22.78
C CYS A 193 13.61 11.82 24.13
N LYS A 194 14.87 11.35 24.17
CA LYS A 194 15.53 10.87 25.39
C LYS A 194 15.76 12.01 26.38
N THR A 195 16.26 13.15 25.93
CA THR A 195 16.38 14.37 26.75
C THR A 195 15.03 14.76 27.34
N TYR A 196 13.97 14.76 26.53
CA TYR A 196 12.63 15.07 27.01
C TYR A 196 12.12 14.05 28.05
N TYR A 197 12.42 12.77 27.86
CA TYR A 197 12.11 11.76 28.87
C TYR A 197 12.86 12.02 30.18
N ASP A 198 14.17 12.20 30.13
CA ASP A 198 15.02 12.32 31.32
C ASP A 198 14.74 13.61 32.12
N GLU A 199 14.53 14.73 31.43
CA GLU A 199 14.41 16.04 32.06
C GLU A 199 12.96 16.38 32.45
N VAL A 200 11.96 15.77 31.80
CA VAL A 200 10.55 16.12 31.98
C VAL A 200 9.70 14.93 32.42
N LEU A 201 9.63 13.86 31.62
CA LEU A 201 8.67 12.78 31.89
C LEU A 201 9.05 11.91 33.09
N ALA A 202 10.33 11.54 33.22
CA ALA A 202 10.82 10.71 34.31
C ALA A 202 10.69 11.42 35.68
N PRO A 203 11.03 12.72 35.84
CA PRO A 203 10.77 13.44 37.07
C PRO A 203 9.28 13.52 37.45
N LEU A 204 8.38 13.66 36.47
CA LEU A 204 6.92 13.66 36.72
C LEU A 204 6.43 12.28 37.19
N ASP A 205 6.90 11.22 36.55
CA ASP A 205 6.57 9.84 36.94
C ASP A 205 7.10 9.50 38.34
N GLN A 206 8.30 9.95 38.69
CA GLN A 206 8.88 9.82 40.04
C GLN A 206 8.07 10.58 41.11
N GLN A 207 7.36 11.65 40.73
CA GLN A 207 6.43 12.37 41.60
C GLN A 207 5.06 11.67 41.70
N GLY A 208 4.86 10.55 40.99
CA GLY A 208 3.59 9.81 40.95
C GLY A 208 2.50 10.52 40.13
N LYS A 209 2.86 11.48 39.27
CA LYS A 209 1.89 12.18 38.42
C LYS A 209 1.49 11.35 37.22
N GLN A 210 0.18 11.19 36.99
CA GLN A 210 -0.32 10.56 35.78
C GLN A 210 -0.16 11.47 34.57
N VAL A 211 0.64 11.06 33.60
CA VAL A 211 0.96 11.88 32.42
C VAL A 211 0.48 11.19 31.14
N LEU A 212 -0.18 11.96 30.27
CA LEU A 212 -0.51 11.54 28.92
C LEU A 212 0.37 12.26 27.89
N VAL A 213 1.07 11.51 27.05
CA VAL A 213 1.88 12.01 25.94
C VAL A 213 1.13 11.76 24.62
N VAL A 214 0.82 12.81 23.86
CA VAL A 214 0.15 12.72 22.56
C VAL A 214 1.09 13.18 21.44
N ALA A 215 1.58 12.22 20.64
CA ALA A 215 2.65 12.44 19.67
C ALA A 215 2.42 11.67 18.36
N HIS A 216 3.52 11.30 17.68
CA HIS A 216 3.53 10.69 16.34
C HIS A 216 4.16 9.31 16.34
N LYS A 217 4.22 8.67 15.17
CA LYS A 217 4.63 7.26 15.08
C LYS A 217 6.05 7.07 15.61
N TYR A 218 7.05 7.69 14.98
CA TYR A 218 8.45 7.48 15.36
C TYR A 218 8.73 7.94 16.79
N ILE A 219 8.06 9.00 17.22
CA ILE A 219 8.22 9.56 18.56
C ILE A 219 7.73 8.59 19.64
N VAL A 220 6.55 7.98 19.47
CA VAL A 220 6.06 6.95 20.39
C VAL A 220 6.89 5.67 20.30
N GLU A 221 7.43 5.34 19.13
CA GLU A 221 8.34 4.19 18.97
C GLU A 221 9.67 4.38 19.69
N VAL A 222 10.22 5.60 19.73
CA VAL A 222 11.39 5.91 20.57
C VAL A 222 11.06 5.69 22.05
N PHE A 223 9.91 6.19 22.54
CA PHE A 223 9.51 5.92 23.92
C PHE A 223 9.25 4.43 24.17
N ALA A 224 8.78 3.67 23.19
CA ALA A 224 8.66 2.22 23.30
C ALA A 224 10.03 1.53 23.42
N LEU A 225 11.02 1.99 22.64
CA LEU A 225 12.40 1.50 22.75
C LEU A 225 12.99 1.79 24.13
N LEU A 226 12.81 3.01 24.64
CA LEU A 226 13.23 3.40 26.00
C LEU A 226 12.53 2.58 27.07
N ALA A 227 11.22 2.35 26.92
CA ALA A 227 10.44 1.54 27.84
C ALA A 227 10.97 0.12 27.95
N SER A 228 11.43 -0.44 26.84
CA SER A 228 11.97 -1.79 26.76
C SER A 228 13.43 -1.91 27.19
N GLY A 229 14.10 -0.81 27.54
CA GLY A 229 15.52 -0.79 27.86
C GLY A 229 16.42 -1.26 26.71
N LEU A 230 15.91 -1.19 25.48
CA LEU A 230 16.63 -1.61 24.29
C LEU A 230 17.56 -0.49 23.82
N SER A 231 18.72 -0.88 23.30
CA SER A 231 19.63 0.07 22.66
C SER A 231 19.08 0.56 21.31
N PRO A 232 19.42 1.79 20.90
CA PRO A 232 19.07 2.37 19.59
C PRO A 232 19.21 1.45 18.38
N ASP A 233 20.25 0.61 18.34
CA ASP A 233 20.51 -0.32 17.23
C ASP A 233 19.51 -1.50 17.15
N LYS A 234 18.68 -1.68 18.18
CA LYS A 234 17.60 -2.69 18.20
C LYS A 234 16.26 -2.15 17.71
N TYR A 235 16.21 -0.87 17.32
CA TYR A 235 15.00 -0.30 16.76
C TYR A 235 14.56 -1.07 15.52
N ILE A 236 13.25 -1.34 15.47
CA ILE A 236 12.53 -1.78 14.28
C ILE A 236 11.23 -0.97 14.20
N ASP A 237 10.54 -1.03 13.07
CA ASP A 237 9.19 -0.46 12.93
C ASP A 237 8.19 -1.22 13.84
N PHE A 238 8.02 -0.73 15.07
CA PHE A 238 7.10 -1.28 16.06
C PHE A 238 5.68 -0.89 15.65
N LYS A 239 4.85 -1.85 15.25
CA LYS A 239 3.53 -1.63 14.66
C LYS A 239 2.50 -1.00 15.61
N LEU A 240 2.62 0.30 15.89
CA LEU A 240 1.81 1.02 16.87
C LEU A 240 0.45 1.48 16.31
N PRO A 241 -0.67 1.20 17.02
CA PRO A 241 -1.99 1.64 16.62
C PRO A 241 -2.18 3.16 16.80
N ASN A 242 -2.96 3.78 15.90
CA ASN A 242 -3.40 5.17 16.05
C ASN A 242 -4.46 5.30 17.17
N SER A 243 -4.37 6.40 17.93
CA SER A 243 -5.31 6.80 19.01
C SER A 243 -5.60 5.75 20.09
N ARG A 244 -4.77 4.72 20.25
CA ARG A 244 -4.88 3.84 21.42
C ARG A 244 -4.02 4.43 22.55
N PRO A 245 -4.58 4.68 23.74
CA PRO A 245 -3.80 4.89 24.95
C PRO A 245 -2.97 3.64 25.26
N LEU A 246 -1.66 3.82 25.37
CA LEU A 246 -0.70 2.76 25.67
C LEU A 246 0.03 3.13 26.96
N SER A 247 -0.15 2.32 28.00
CA SER A 247 0.69 2.40 29.19
C SER A 247 2.15 2.07 28.86
N TRP A 248 3.08 2.51 29.71
CA TRP A 248 4.49 2.18 29.57
C TRP A 248 4.75 0.67 29.42
N ASP A 249 4.04 -0.18 30.17
CA ASP A 249 4.16 -1.64 30.07
C ASP A 249 3.50 -2.23 28.81
N GLU A 250 2.47 -1.58 28.26
CA GLU A 250 1.97 -1.95 26.93
C GLU A 250 2.98 -1.62 25.83
N LEU A 251 3.71 -0.49 25.91
CA LEU A 251 4.78 -0.19 24.97
C LEU A 251 5.85 -1.29 24.98
N LYS A 252 6.29 -1.73 26.17
CA LYS A 252 7.22 -2.87 26.31
C LYS A 252 6.72 -4.14 25.62
N ARG A 253 5.44 -4.48 25.83
CA ARG A 253 4.83 -5.67 25.20
C ARG A 253 4.71 -5.56 23.69
N LEU A 254 4.55 -4.34 23.15
CA LEU A 254 4.48 -4.14 21.70
C LEU A 254 5.84 -4.32 21.03
N THR A 255 6.95 -3.92 21.68
CA THR A 255 8.27 -4.17 21.11
C THR A 255 8.60 -5.66 21.05
N THR A 256 8.23 -6.45 22.07
CA THR A 256 8.49 -7.90 22.09
C THR A 256 7.69 -8.68 21.05
N ASN A 257 6.50 -8.18 20.68
CA ASN A 257 5.61 -8.82 19.71
C ASN A 257 5.88 -8.38 18.25
N SER A 258 6.81 -7.45 18.04
CA SER A 258 7.13 -6.93 16.71
C SER A 258 8.15 -7.82 16.00
N SER A 259 7.99 -7.99 14.69
CA SER A 259 8.85 -8.84 13.87
C SER A 259 9.37 -8.07 12.65
N SER A 260 10.69 -7.89 12.57
CA SER A 260 11.36 -7.30 11.42
C SER A 260 11.13 -8.12 10.15
N THR A 261 11.12 -9.45 10.26
CA THR A 261 10.84 -10.37 9.14
C THR A 261 9.44 -10.14 8.58
N LEU A 262 8.42 -10.03 9.43
CA LEU A 262 7.05 -9.81 8.96
C LEU A 262 6.88 -8.43 8.32
N ASN A 263 7.59 -7.41 8.84
CA ASN A 263 7.63 -6.08 8.24
C ASN A 263 8.27 -6.14 6.85
N TYR A 264 9.43 -6.78 6.74
CA TYR A 264 10.12 -6.99 5.47
C TYR A 264 9.24 -7.70 4.44
N VAL A 265 8.57 -8.80 4.81
CA VAL A 265 7.70 -9.55 3.91
C VAL A 265 6.57 -8.68 3.37
N GLY A 266 5.88 -7.94 4.24
CA GLY A 266 4.79 -7.05 3.82
C GLY A 266 5.29 -5.96 2.86
N GLU A 267 6.41 -5.32 3.20
CA GLU A 267 7.03 -4.30 2.36
C GLU A 267 7.47 -4.85 1.01
N HIS A 268 8.09 -6.03 1.00
CA HIS A 268 8.56 -6.68 -0.21
C HIS A 268 7.39 -7.03 -1.15
N ILE A 269 6.28 -7.55 -0.60
CA ILE A 269 5.07 -7.84 -1.38
C ILE A 269 4.52 -6.55 -2.02
N GLU A 270 4.41 -5.45 -1.27
CA GLU A 270 3.87 -4.19 -1.80
C GLU A 270 4.80 -3.54 -2.83
N ILE A 271 6.11 -3.56 -2.59
CA ILE A 271 7.12 -2.99 -3.49
C ILE A 271 7.14 -3.75 -4.83
N TYR A 272 7.07 -5.08 -4.80
CA TYR A 272 7.22 -5.92 -5.98
C TYR A 272 5.91 -6.54 -6.48
N LEU A 273 4.76 -5.97 -6.09
CA LEU A 273 3.46 -6.56 -6.38
C LEU A 273 3.26 -6.84 -7.89
N PRO A 274 3.46 -5.88 -8.82
CA PRO A 274 3.26 -6.17 -10.24
C PRO A 274 4.20 -7.26 -10.77
N GLN A 275 5.45 -7.30 -10.33
CA GLN A 275 6.44 -8.31 -10.68
C GLN A 275 5.98 -9.69 -10.25
N TRP A 276 5.54 -9.83 -8.99
CA TRP A 276 5.03 -11.09 -8.47
C TRP A 276 3.76 -11.53 -9.17
N THR A 277 2.83 -10.62 -9.44
CA THR A 277 1.60 -10.96 -10.18
C THR A 277 1.89 -11.37 -11.63
N LEU A 278 2.85 -10.71 -12.30
CA LEU A 278 3.28 -11.07 -13.64
C LEU A 278 3.98 -12.43 -13.66
N GLY A 279 4.93 -12.66 -12.74
CA GLY A 279 5.61 -13.94 -12.59
C GLY A 279 4.64 -15.09 -12.29
N ALA A 280 3.65 -14.86 -11.42
CA ALA A 280 2.59 -15.81 -11.13
C ALA A 280 1.70 -16.09 -12.35
N ALA A 281 1.34 -15.06 -13.13
CA ALA A 281 0.60 -15.25 -14.37
C ALA A 281 1.39 -16.09 -15.40
N PHE A 282 2.70 -15.83 -15.56
CA PHE A 282 3.56 -16.65 -16.41
C PHE A 282 3.66 -18.09 -15.92
N ALA A 283 3.87 -18.31 -14.61
CA ALA A 283 3.89 -19.64 -14.02
C ALA A 283 2.58 -20.39 -14.27
N GLY A 284 1.43 -19.72 -14.10
CA GLY A 284 0.12 -20.30 -14.34
C GLY A 284 -0.10 -20.66 -15.81
N GLY A 285 0.37 -19.82 -16.73
CA GLY A 285 0.39 -20.12 -18.16
C GLY A 285 1.27 -21.34 -18.49
N ILE A 286 2.46 -21.45 -17.91
CA ILE A 286 3.35 -22.61 -18.10
C ILE A 286 2.69 -23.90 -17.58
N LEU A 287 2.08 -23.86 -16.38
CA LEU A 287 1.36 -24.99 -15.81
C LEU A 287 0.22 -25.44 -16.75
N SER A 288 -0.54 -24.50 -17.30
CA SER A 288 -1.56 -24.78 -18.31
C SER A 288 -0.98 -25.44 -19.57
N LEU A 289 0.20 -25.00 -20.05
CA LEU A 289 0.86 -25.56 -21.23
C LEU A 289 1.31 -27.01 -21.05
N ILE A 290 1.69 -27.40 -19.84
CA ILE A 290 2.04 -28.79 -19.52
C ILE A 290 0.82 -29.64 -19.10
N GLY A 291 -0.40 -29.12 -19.27
CA GLY A 291 -1.64 -29.85 -19.01
C GLY A 291 -2.12 -29.82 -17.55
N VAL A 292 -1.48 -29.04 -16.68
CA VAL A 292 -1.95 -28.86 -15.30
C VAL A 292 -3.12 -27.87 -15.30
N SER A 293 -4.30 -28.36 -14.93
CA SER A 293 -5.51 -27.55 -14.79
C SER A 293 -6.22 -27.86 -13.48
N LEU A 294 -6.99 -26.88 -12.99
CA LEU A 294 -7.88 -27.06 -11.86
C LEU A 294 -9.32 -27.16 -12.35
N PRO A 295 -10.19 -27.94 -11.69
CA PRO A 295 -11.61 -27.94 -12.00
C PRO A 295 -12.19 -26.52 -12.00
N SER A 296 -13.02 -26.21 -12.99
CA SER A 296 -13.54 -24.86 -13.22
C SER A 296 -14.33 -24.31 -12.02
N THR A 297 -15.06 -25.17 -11.32
CA THR A 297 -15.82 -24.87 -10.10
C THR A 297 -14.88 -24.45 -8.96
N TRP A 298 -13.88 -25.28 -8.64
CA TRP A 298 -12.90 -25.01 -7.59
C TRP A 298 -12.09 -23.74 -7.85
N SER A 299 -11.58 -23.58 -9.07
CA SER A 299 -10.85 -22.34 -9.43
C SER A 299 -11.74 -21.10 -9.30
N GLY A 300 -13.03 -21.20 -9.62
CA GLY A 300 -13.98 -20.09 -9.50
C GLY A 300 -14.23 -19.67 -8.07
N VAL A 301 -14.46 -20.66 -7.18
CA VAL A 301 -14.62 -20.42 -5.75
C VAL A 301 -13.37 -19.78 -5.16
N MET A 302 -12.18 -20.32 -5.49
CA MET A 302 -10.91 -19.76 -4.99
C MET A 302 -10.68 -18.32 -5.46
N ILE A 303 -10.92 -18.02 -6.74
CA ILE A 303 -10.81 -16.68 -7.30
C ILE A 303 -11.76 -15.71 -6.58
N ALA A 304 -13.01 -16.11 -6.35
CA ALA A 304 -13.98 -15.30 -5.62
C ALA A 304 -13.55 -15.04 -4.17
N LEU A 305 -13.00 -16.04 -3.48
CA LEU A 305 -12.47 -15.91 -2.12
C LEU A 305 -11.26 -14.98 -2.06
N LEU A 306 -10.31 -15.11 -2.99
CA LEU A 306 -9.12 -14.24 -3.07
C LEU A 306 -9.52 -12.78 -3.32
N LEU A 307 -10.47 -12.54 -4.22
CA LEU A 307 -11.04 -11.22 -4.45
C LEU A 307 -11.78 -10.71 -3.21
N ALA A 308 -12.53 -11.56 -2.50
CA ALA A 308 -13.23 -11.17 -1.28
C ALA A 308 -12.27 -10.71 -0.17
N VAL A 309 -11.16 -11.43 0.02
CA VAL A 309 -10.12 -11.05 0.99
C VAL A 309 -9.43 -9.75 0.56
N ASN A 310 -9.08 -9.60 -0.72
CA ASN A 310 -8.52 -8.35 -1.25
C ASN A 310 -9.46 -7.15 -1.00
N SER A 311 -10.75 -7.29 -1.34
CA SER A 311 -11.78 -6.28 -1.12
C SER A 311 -11.99 -5.94 0.35
N LEU A 312 -11.96 -6.92 1.26
CA LEU A 312 -12.04 -6.71 2.70
C LEU A 312 -10.93 -5.77 3.18
N PHE A 313 -9.67 -6.07 2.86
CA PHE A 313 -8.53 -5.26 3.27
C PHE A 313 -8.53 -3.87 2.64
N LEU A 314 -8.92 -3.76 1.37
CA LEU A 314 -9.06 -2.47 0.69
C LEU A 314 -10.15 -1.62 1.36
N ALA A 315 -11.31 -2.20 1.65
CA ALA A 315 -12.40 -1.52 2.35
C ALA A 315 -12.04 -1.20 3.81
N LEU A 316 -11.19 -2.00 4.46
CA LEU A 316 -10.64 -1.65 5.77
C LEU A 316 -9.72 -0.43 5.73
N ARG A 317 -9.18 -0.05 4.56
CA ARG A 317 -8.33 1.12 4.36
C ARG A 317 -9.12 2.37 3.97
N ILE A 318 -10.14 2.22 3.13
CA ILE A 318 -10.94 3.31 2.59
C ILE A 318 -12.12 3.65 3.52
N ASP A 319 -12.25 4.91 3.92
CA ASP A 319 -13.49 5.41 4.52
C ASP A 319 -14.50 5.70 3.40
N VAL A 320 -15.62 4.96 3.34
CA VAL A 320 -16.63 5.16 2.29
C VAL A 320 -17.14 6.61 2.26
N GLY A 321 -17.27 7.28 3.40
CA GLY A 321 -17.77 8.65 3.39
C GLY A 321 -16.71 9.68 2.97
N SER A 322 -15.44 9.30 2.75
CA SER A 322 -14.41 10.15 2.13
C SER A 322 -14.38 10.01 0.59
N LEU A 323 -15.12 9.04 0.03
CA LEU A 323 -15.32 8.90 -1.42
C LEU A 323 -16.19 10.01 -2.04
N ARG A 324 -16.59 11.05 -1.29
CA ARG A 324 -17.36 12.17 -1.84
C ARG A 324 -16.59 12.85 -2.98
N SER A 325 -17.30 13.17 -4.05
CA SER A 325 -16.75 13.84 -5.23
C SER A 325 -16.38 15.28 -4.90
N ARG A 326 -15.19 15.70 -5.34
CA ARG A 326 -14.96 17.10 -5.74
C ARG A 326 -14.95 17.10 -7.26
N PHE A 327 -15.85 17.86 -7.88
CA PHE A 327 -15.81 18.07 -9.33
C PHE A 327 -14.52 18.81 -9.68
N GLY A 328 -13.75 18.26 -10.61
CA GLY A 328 -12.48 18.81 -11.05
C GLY A 328 -12.13 18.38 -12.48
N PRO A 329 -11.03 18.90 -13.06
CA PRO A 329 -10.59 18.55 -14.41
C PRO A 329 -10.46 17.04 -14.62
N GLN A 330 -10.00 16.30 -13.61
CA GLN A 330 -9.90 14.84 -13.61
C GLN A 330 -11.26 14.14 -13.75
N SER A 331 -12.33 14.67 -13.15
CA SER A 331 -13.67 14.10 -13.26
C SER A 331 -14.22 14.31 -14.67
N ILE A 332 -14.02 15.49 -15.25
CA ILE A 332 -14.37 15.78 -16.64
C ILE A 332 -13.60 14.87 -17.58
N ALA A 333 -12.30 14.68 -17.31
CA ALA A 333 -11.43 13.81 -18.09
C ALA A 333 -11.98 12.38 -18.13
N LEU A 334 -12.28 11.84 -16.94
CA LEU A 334 -12.81 10.50 -16.77
C LEU A 334 -14.13 10.30 -17.48
N VAL A 335 -15.07 11.25 -17.31
CA VAL A 335 -16.40 11.16 -17.91
C VAL A 335 -16.29 11.16 -19.42
N ALA A 336 -15.51 12.07 -20.00
CA ALA A 336 -15.33 12.14 -21.45
C ALA A 336 -14.67 10.87 -22.02
N LEU A 337 -13.58 10.39 -21.39
CA LEU A 337 -12.91 9.15 -21.81
C LEU A 337 -13.83 7.93 -21.69
N SER A 338 -14.53 7.80 -20.57
CA SER A 338 -15.42 6.66 -20.33
C SER A 338 -16.63 6.69 -21.26
N PHE A 339 -17.20 7.87 -21.51
CA PHE A 339 -18.29 8.04 -22.49
C PHE A 339 -17.83 7.68 -23.90
N PHE A 340 -16.67 8.18 -24.32
CA PHE A 340 -16.09 7.82 -25.62
C PHE A 340 -15.89 6.30 -25.74
N ARG A 341 -15.38 5.65 -24.69
CA ARG A 341 -15.16 4.20 -24.64
C ARG A 341 -16.47 3.42 -24.77
N LEU A 342 -17.50 3.82 -24.01
CA LEU A 342 -18.81 3.16 -24.03
C LEU A 342 -19.53 3.34 -25.37
N VAL A 343 -19.52 4.55 -25.94
CA VAL A 343 -20.18 4.84 -27.22
C VAL A 343 -19.45 4.15 -28.37
N SER A 344 -18.13 4.29 -28.45
CA SER A 344 -17.35 3.62 -29.50
C SER A 344 -17.47 2.11 -29.41
N GLY A 345 -17.40 1.53 -28.21
CA GLY A 345 -17.65 0.11 -28.01
C GLY A 345 -19.05 -0.31 -28.44
N GLY A 346 -20.09 0.46 -28.08
CA GLY A 346 -21.48 0.13 -28.43
C GLY A 346 -21.72 0.18 -29.94
N ILE A 347 -21.14 1.16 -30.62
CA ILE A 347 -21.17 1.27 -32.08
C ILE A 347 -20.46 0.06 -32.71
N LEU A 348 -19.27 -0.29 -32.22
CA LEU A 348 -18.51 -1.44 -32.72
C LEU A 348 -19.28 -2.76 -32.56
N LEU A 349 -20.02 -2.91 -31.46
CA LEU A 349 -20.81 -4.11 -31.17
C LEU A 349 -22.09 -4.23 -32.01
N THR A 350 -22.77 -3.11 -32.29
CA THR A 350 -24.12 -3.11 -32.91
C THR A 350 -24.13 -2.82 -34.41
N ARG A 351 -23.09 -2.19 -34.95
CA ARG A 351 -23.05 -1.76 -36.38
C ARG A 351 -22.18 -2.64 -37.25
N PHE A 352 -21.26 -3.41 -36.67
CA PHE A 352 -20.28 -4.18 -37.42
C PHE A 352 -20.36 -5.65 -37.04
N HIS A 353 -20.27 -6.52 -38.05
CA HIS A 353 -20.35 -7.98 -37.89
C HIS A 353 -18.95 -8.64 -37.99
N SER A 354 -17.88 -7.85 -37.90
CA SER A 354 -16.50 -8.35 -37.90
C SER A 354 -16.11 -8.83 -36.52
N GLU A 355 -15.61 -10.07 -36.41
CA GLU A 355 -15.13 -10.66 -35.15
C GLU A 355 -14.11 -9.75 -34.44
N TRP A 356 -13.15 -9.18 -35.17
CA TRP A 356 -12.13 -8.29 -34.61
C TRP A 356 -12.73 -7.03 -34.00
N LEU A 357 -13.66 -6.39 -34.70
CA LEU A 357 -14.31 -5.16 -34.24
C LEU A 357 -15.23 -5.43 -33.06
N HIS A 358 -15.93 -6.57 -33.07
CA HIS A 358 -16.75 -7.00 -31.95
C HIS A 358 -15.91 -7.19 -30.68
N LEU A 359 -14.75 -7.84 -30.78
CA LEU A 359 -13.84 -8.04 -29.66
C LEU A 359 -13.25 -6.73 -29.13
N ILE A 360 -12.84 -5.82 -30.02
CA ILE A 360 -12.41 -4.47 -29.61
C ILE A 360 -13.58 -3.75 -28.91
N GLY A 361 -14.79 -3.82 -29.45
CA GLY A 361 -15.98 -3.20 -28.89
C GLY A 361 -16.31 -3.70 -27.48
N LEU A 362 -16.26 -5.01 -27.28
CA LEU A 362 -16.46 -5.64 -25.97
C LEU A 362 -15.37 -5.17 -24.99
N LEU A 363 -14.09 -5.08 -25.41
CA LEU A 363 -12.97 -4.70 -24.54
C LEU A 363 -13.06 -3.23 -24.10
N LEU A 364 -13.60 -2.38 -24.97
CA LEU A 364 -13.88 -0.98 -24.68
C LEU A 364 -15.07 -0.81 -23.74
N ILE A 365 -16.10 -1.66 -23.83
CA ILE A 365 -17.27 -1.51 -22.97
C ILE A 365 -17.08 -2.14 -21.58
N VAL A 366 -16.30 -3.20 -21.41
CA VAL A 366 -16.19 -3.85 -20.09
C VAL A 366 -15.71 -2.87 -19.00
N PRO A 367 -16.25 -2.96 -17.78
CA PRO A 367 -15.85 -2.08 -16.68
C PRO A 367 -14.40 -2.30 -16.27
N PRO A 368 -13.79 -1.38 -15.49
CA PRO A 368 -12.49 -1.62 -14.90
C PRO A 368 -12.48 -2.83 -13.95
N ALA A 369 -11.32 -3.45 -13.79
CA ALA A 369 -11.10 -4.54 -12.84
C ALA A 369 -11.28 -4.06 -11.39
N LEU A 370 -11.83 -4.93 -10.54
CA LEU A 370 -12.03 -4.62 -9.12
C LEU A 370 -10.71 -4.42 -8.36
N SER A 371 -9.59 -4.91 -8.90
CA SER A 371 -8.23 -4.76 -8.37
C SER A 371 -7.56 -3.42 -8.70
N VAL A 372 -8.20 -2.56 -9.52
CA VAL A 372 -7.67 -1.23 -9.88
C VAL A 372 -7.25 -0.41 -8.65
N PRO A 373 -7.99 -0.36 -7.53
CA PRO A 373 -7.56 0.41 -6.36
C PRO A 373 -6.33 -0.19 -5.67
N THR A 374 -6.20 -1.53 -5.66
CA THR A 374 -5.00 -2.21 -5.15
C THR A 374 -3.79 -1.84 -6.00
N PHE A 375 -3.92 -1.86 -7.32
CA PHE A 375 -2.83 -1.46 -8.21
C PHE A 375 -2.51 0.03 -8.10
N SER A 376 -3.51 0.89 -7.97
CA SER A 376 -3.32 2.32 -7.69
C SER A 376 -2.48 2.51 -6.43
N LEU A 377 -2.83 1.84 -5.32
CA LEU A 377 -2.05 1.90 -4.08
C LEU A 377 -0.62 1.39 -4.27
N ALA A 378 -0.45 0.25 -4.94
CA ALA A 378 0.84 -0.37 -5.18
C ALA A 378 1.78 0.49 -6.04
N ARG A 379 1.25 1.39 -6.88
CA ARG A 379 2.06 2.32 -7.68
C ARG A 379 2.03 3.77 -7.18
N GLY A 380 1.57 4.00 -5.95
CA GLY A 380 1.55 5.34 -5.35
C GLY A 380 0.55 6.33 -5.97
N GLY A 381 -0.55 5.81 -6.54
CA GLY A 381 -1.70 6.59 -6.99
C GLY A 381 -2.63 7.05 -5.86
N ASP A 382 -3.65 7.82 -6.24
CA ASP A 382 -4.81 8.15 -5.41
C ASP A 382 -5.84 7.01 -5.48
N TYR A 383 -5.62 6.02 -4.61
CA TYR A 383 -6.46 4.82 -4.55
C TYR A 383 -7.91 5.11 -4.11
N PHE A 384 -8.21 6.27 -3.51
CA PHE A 384 -9.60 6.70 -3.24
C PHE A 384 -10.29 7.13 -4.53
N PHE A 385 -9.60 7.93 -5.35
CA PHE A 385 -10.06 8.25 -6.69
C PHE A 385 -10.26 6.97 -7.51
N ALA A 386 -9.31 6.04 -7.48
CA ALA A 386 -9.42 4.76 -8.17
C ALA A 386 -10.61 3.92 -7.66
N ALA A 387 -10.79 3.77 -6.35
CA ALA A 387 -11.87 2.98 -5.76
C ALA A 387 -13.26 3.52 -6.08
N ARG A 388 -13.48 4.82 -5.88
CA ARG A 388 -14.77 5.46 -6.20
C ARG A 388 -15.18 5.18 -7.64
N ASN A 389 -14.27 5.49 -8.56
CA ASN A 389 -14.57 5.42 -9.98
C ASN A 389 -14.63 3.98 -10.48
N THR A 390 -13.89 3.05 -9.87
CA THR A 390 -14.05 1.61 -10.13
C THR A 390 -15.48 1.18 -9.81
N ILE A 391 -15.99 1.50 -8.61
CA ILE A 391 -17.36 1.15 -8.19
C ILE A 391 -18.40 1.74 -9.16
N VAL A 392 -18.29 3.03 -9.49
CA VAL A 392 -19.23 3.70 -10.40
C VAL A 392 -19.21 3.06 -11.79
N LEU A 393 -18.02 2.85 -12.37
CA LEU A 393 -17.90 2.28 -13.71
C LEU A 393 -18.28 0.79 -13.75
N SER A 394 -18.08 0.04 -12.65
CA SER A 394 -18.55 -1.34 -12.51
C SER A 394 -20.08 -1.47 -12.48
N ILE A 395 -20.82 -0.38 -12.28
CA ILE A 395 -22.29 -0.34 -12.39
C ILE A 395 -22.70 0.20 -13.77
N LEU A 396 -22.13 1.32 -14.20
CA LEU A 396 -22.52 1.99 -15.46
C LEU A 396 -22.23 1.14 -16.70
N SER A 397 -21.07 0.49 -16.75
CA SER A 397 -20.65 -0.23 -17.96
C SER A 397 -21.50 -1.48 -18.24
N PRO A 398 -21.87 -2.29 -17.24
CA PRO A 398 -22.86 -3.36 -17.42
C PRO A 398 -24.25 -2.89 -17.88
N VAL A 399 -24.70 -1.71 -17.46
CA VAL A 399 -25.96 -1.13 -17.98
C VAL A 399 -25.84 -0.79 -19.46
N ALA A 400 -24.71 -0.22 -19.88
CA ALA A 400 -24.45 0.04 -21.29
C ALA A 400 -24.39 -1.25 -22.13
N LEU A 401 -23.79 -2.32 -21.60
CA LEU A 401 -23.84 -3.66 -22.20
C LEU A 401 -25.28 -4.14 -22.39
N LEU A 402 -26.11 -4.04 -21.36
CA LEU A 402 -27.51 -4.46 -21.42
C LEU A 402 -28.30 -3.66 -22.47
N ILE A 403 -28.09 -2.34 -22.55
CA ILE A 403 -28.71 -1.50 -23.59
C ILE A 403 -28.28 -1.96 -24.98
N ALA A 404 -26.99 -2.24 -25.18
CA ALA A 404 -26.49 -2.74 -26.47
C ALA A 404 -27.15 -4.09 -26.84
N THR A 405 -27.33 -4.99 -25.88
CA THR A 405 -28.04 -6.27 -26.09
C THR A 405 -29.53 -6.10 -26.40
N VAL A 406 -30.19 -5.09 -25.84
CA VAL A 406 -31.60 -4.79 -26.17
C VAL A 406 -31.72 -4.24 -27.60
N ILE A 407 -30.75 -3.44 -28.04
CA ILE A 407 -30.71 -2.89 -29.41
C ILE A 407 -30.42 -4.00 -30.43
N ASP A 408 -29.47 -4.86 -30.10
CA ASP A 408 -29.06 -5.99 -30.94
C ASP A 408 -28.81 -7.21 -30.05
N PRO A 409 -29.73 -8.20 -30.05
CA PRO A 409 -29.63 -9.40 -29.23
C PRO A 409 -28.37 -10.23 -29.49
N GLU A 410 -27.73 -10.09 -30.65
CA GLU A 410 -26.52 -10.84 -31.01
C GLU A 410 -25.25 -10.27 -30.33
N VAL A 411 -25.35 -9.08 -29.71
CA VAL A 411 -24.22 -8.41 -29.03
C VAL A 411 -23.68 -9.22 -27.85
N ILE A 412 -24.55 -9.86 -27.07
CA ILE A 412 -24.14 -10.74 -25.97
C ILE A 412 -24.74 -12.11 -26.20
N SER A 413 -23.89 -13.02 -26.69
CA SER A 413 -24.25 -14.42 -26.88
C SER A 413 -24.29 -15.22 -25.56
N ASN A 414 -23.72 -14.70 -24.46
CA ASN A 414 -23.65 -15.37 -23.16
C ASN A 414 -24.15 -14.51 -21.99
N VAL A 415 -25.47 -14.38 -21.86
CA VAL A 415 -26.12 -13.60 -20.78
C VAL A 415 -25.80 -14.16 -19.39
N GLU A 416 -25.56 -15.47 -19.26
CA GLU A 416 -25.15 -16.06 -17.99
C GLU A 416 -23.80 -15.50 -17.47
N GLY A 417 -22.91 -15.09 -18.38
CA GLY A 417 -21.67 -14.40 -18.01
C GLY A 417 -21.93 -13.15 -17.18
N LEU A 418 -22.96 -12.38 -17.55
CA LEU A 418 -23.36 -11.18 -16.83
C LEU A 418 -23.95 -11.51 -15.45
N HIS A 419 -24.76 -12.57 -15.34
CA HIS A 419 -25.26 -13.04 -14.04
C HIS A 419 -24.11 -13.46 -13.11
N ARG A 420 -23.14 -14.24 -13.60
CA ARG A 420 -21.95 -14.64 -12.84
C ARG A 420 -21.15 -13.43 -12.37
N PHE A 421 -21.00 -12.40 -13.20
CA PHE A 421 -20.34 -11.16 -12.82
C PHE A 421 -21.04 -10.45 -11.66
N TYR A 422 -22.36 -10.29 -11.70
CA TYR A 422 -23.08 -9.65 -10.58
C TYR A 422 -23.00 -10.46 -9.29
N MET A 423 -23.01 -11.80 -9.38
CA MET A 423 -22.77 -12.65 -8.21
C MET A 423 -21.37 -12.45 -7.64
N ILE A 424 -20.34 -12.35 -8.48
CA ILE A 424 -18.97 -12.04 -8.04
C ILE A 424 -18.92 -10.64 -7.42
N LEU A 425 -19.59 -9.64 -8.00
CA LEU A 425 -19.65 -8.29 -7.45
C LEU A 425 -20.29 -8.29 -6.04
N LEU A 426 -21.34 -9.08 -5.84
CA LEU A 426 -21.98 -9.21 -4.54
C LEU A 426 -21.07 -9.91 -3.52
N VAL A 427 -20.58 -11.11 -3.85
CA VAL A 427 -19.84 -11.99 -2.94
C VAL A 427 -18.42 -11.50 -2.69
N ALA A 428 -17.74 -11.01 -3.72
CA ALA A 428 -16.32 -10.66 -3.67
C ALA A 428 -16.06 -9.17 -3.44
N LEU A 429 -17.06 -8.29 -3.51
CA LEU A 429 -16.90 -6.85 -3.24
C LEU A 429 -17.91 -6.34 -2.20
N ALA A 430 -19.21 -6.46 -2.44
CA ALA A 430 -20.22 -5.81 -1.60
C ALA A 430 -20.26 -6.36 -0.17
N ILE A 431 -20.31 -7.68 0.01
CA ILE A 431 -20.33 -8.32 1.34
C ILE A 431 -19.03 -8.02 2.12
N PRO A 432 -17.81 -8.25 1.58
CA PRO A 432 -16.57 -7.90 2.27
C PRO A 432 -16.47 -6.42 2.63
N ALA A 433 -16.91 -5.52 1.73
CA ALA A 433 -16.91 -4.10 2.00
C ALA A 433 -17.86 -3.73 3.15
N LEU A 434 -19.07 -4.30 3.19
CA LEU A 434 -20.02 -4.07 4.28
C LEU A 434 -19.45 -4.53 5.62
N LEU A 435 -18.83 -5.72 5.65
CA LEU A 435 -18.17 -6.25 6.85
C LEU A 435 -17.03 -5.34 7.31
N ALA A 436 -16.17 -4.90 6.39
CA ALA A 436 -15.08 -3.97 6.68
C ALA A 436 -15.58 -2.64 7.26
N GLN A 437 -16.60 -2.03 6.64
CA GLN A 437 -17.13 -0.74 7.06
C GLN A 437 -17.86 -0.84 8.40
N THR A 438 -18.60 -1.94 8.63
CA THR A 438 -19.23 -2.21 9.92
C THR A 438 -18.19 -2.35 11.02
N TRP A 439 -17.10 -3.07 10.76
CA TRP A 439 -15.99 -3.18 11.71
C TRP A 439 -15.31 -1.83 11.97
N ARG A 440 -15.04 -1.03 10.92
CA ARG A 440 -14.51 0.34 11.04
C ARG A 440 -15.41 1.24 11.88
N TYR A 441 -16.73 1.09 11.79
CA TYR A 441 -17.68 1.86 12.57
C TYR A 441 -17.67 1.46 14.06
N ILE A 442 -17.69 0.16 14.36
CA ILE A 442 -17.77 -0.35 15.74
C ILE A 442 -16.42 -0.24 16.47
N ARG A 443 -15.30 -0.55 15.80
CA ARG A 443 -13.95 -0.58 16.39
C ARG A 443 -12.91 0.13 15.51
N PRO A 444 -13.00 1.47 15.33
CA PRO A 444 -12.14 2.23 14.41
C PRO A 444 -10.63 2.12 14.71
N ILE A 445 -10.22 2.00 15.97
CA ILE A 445 -8.79 1.81 16.33
C ILE A 445 -8.30 0.42 15.89
N ALA A 446 -9.07 -0.63 16.18
CA ALA A 446 -8.69 -2.01 15.85
C ALA A 446 -8.69 -2.25 14.34
N ALA A 447 -9.75 -1.81 13.65
CA ALA A 447 -9.84 -1.90 12.18
C ALA A 447 -8.71 -1.12 11.49
N GLY A 448 -8.41 0.10 11.96
CA GLY A 448 -7.30 0.91 11.44
C GLY A 448 -5.94 0.26 11.66
N SER A 449 -5.72 -0.37 12.83
CA SER A 449 -4.50 -1.12 13.12
C SER A 449 -4.33 -2.30 12.14
N VAL A 450 -5.39 -3.09 11.92
CA VAL A 450 -5.35 -4.21 10.96
C VAL A 450 -5.06 -3.71 9.54
N SER A 451 -5.75 -2.67 9.09
CA SER A 451 -5.52 -2.08 7.77
C SER A 451 -4.10 -1.55 7.57
N THR A 452 -3.51 -0.95 8.60
CA THR A 452 -2.17 -0.33 8.51
C THR A 452 -1.07 -1.38 8.57
N ASN A 453 -1.23 -2.39 9.42
CA ASN A 453 -0.17 -3.36 9.74
C ASN A 453 -0.18 -4.61 8.86
N TYR A 454 -1.35 -4.94 8.31
CA TYR A 454 -1.61 -6.17 7.57
C TYR A 454 -2.30 -5.93 6.21
N GLY A 455 -2.40 -4.68 5.76
CA GLY A 455 -3.01 -4.33 4.47
C GLY A 455 -2.36 -5.04 3.27
N TRP A 456 -1.05 -5.34 3.37
CA TRP A 456 -0.30 -6.10 2.38
C TRP A 456 -0.85 -7.51 2.13
N ILE A 457 -1.62 -8.10 3.06
CA ILE A 457 -2.29 -9.40 2.85
C ILE A 457 -3.30 -9.29 1.71
N GLY A 458 -4.04 -8.17 1.63
CA GLY A 458 -4.94 -7.93 0.51
C GLY A 458 -4.21 -7.88 -0.82
N SER A 459 -3.04 -7.24 -0.86
CA SER A 459 -2.17 -7.21 -2.05
C SER A 459 -1.62 -8.59 -2.38
N LEU A 460 -1.18 -9.37 -1.38
CA LEU A 460 -0.67 -10.72 -1.54
C LEU A 460 -1.68 -11.62 -2.28
N MET A 461 -2.99 -11.48 -2.02
CA MET A 461 -4.02 -12.29 -2.69
C MET A 461 -4.02 -12.13 -4.21
N MET A 462 -3.46 -11.04 -4.75
CA MET A 462 -3.36 -10.83 -6.19
C MET A 462 -2.40 -11.81 -6.87
N ILE A 463 -1.40 -12.32 -6.15
CA ILE A 463 -0.39 -13.24 -6.68
C ILE A 463 -1.02 -14.61 -7.01
N PRO A 464 -1.63 -15.34 -6.06
CA PRO A 464 -2.33 -16.59 -6.39
C PRO A 464 -3.54 -16.34 -7.30
N LEU A 465 -4.18 -15.17 -7.25
CA LEU A 465 -5.25 -14.82 -8.19
C LEU A 465 -4.72 -14.82 -9.64
N ALA A 466 -3.57 -14.18 -9.89
CA ALA A 466 -2.95 -14.14 -11.20
C ALA A 466 -2.57 -15.55 -11.70
N LEU A 467 -1.98 -16.37 -10.82
CA LEU A 467 -1.67 -17.78 -11.09
C LEU A 467 -2.91 -18.56 -11.53
N LEU A 468 -3.94 -18.59 -10.66
CA LEU A 468 -5.17 -19.37 -10.90
C LEU A 468 -5.91 -18.88 -12.13
N THR A 469 -5.88 -17.58 -12.40
CA THR A 469 -6.54 -17.02 -13.58
C THR A 469 -5.80 -17.46 -14.85
N ALA A 470 -4.46 -17.40 -14.87
CA ALA A 470 -3.66 -17.84 -16.01
C ALA A 470 -3.73 -19.36 -16.26
N MET A 471 -3.89 -20.17 -15.20
CA MET A 471 -4.10 -21.62 -15.32
C MET A 471 -5.42 -22.02 -16.00
N ARG A 472 -6.36 -21.07 -16.20
CA ARG A 472 -7.61 -21.33 -16.93
C ARG A 472 -7.44 -21.37 -18.44
N VAL A 473 -6.26 -21.01 -18.94
CA VAL A 473 -5.91 -21.20 -20.34
C VAL A 473 -5.93 -22.69 -20.68
N ASN A 474 -6.32 -23.05 -21.89
CA ASN A 474 -6.16 -24.41 -22.41
C ASN A 474 -4.87 -24.50 -23.23
N GLY A 475 -3.78 -24.93 -22.58
CA GLY A 475 -2.43 -24.87 -23.15
C GLY A 475 -2.22 -25.75 -24.38
N SER A 476 -2.84 -26.94 -24.46
CA SER A 476 -2.72 -27.81 -25.63
C SER A 476 -3.30 -27.16 -26.88
N THR A 477 -4.50 -26.57 -26.76
CA THR A 477 -5.14 -25.85 -27.87
C THR A 477 -4.35 -24.63 -28.33
N MET A 478 -3.57 -24.01 -27.44
CA MET A 478 -2.68 -22.90 -27.78
C MET A 478 -1.51 -23.38 -28.66
N ILE A 479 -0.88 -24.50 -28.29
CA ILE A 479 0.21 -25.10 -29.07
C ILE A 479 -0.30 -25.50 -30.46
N ASP A 480 -1.48 -26.10 -30.54
CA ASP A 480 -2.09 -26.51 -31.81
C ASP A 480 -2.41 -25.29 -32.70
N ALA A 481 -2.90 -24.19 -32.12
CA ALA A 481 -3.14 -22.95 -32.84
C ALA A 481 -1.84 -22.29 -33.35
N LEU A 482 -0.74 -22.30 -32.57
CA LEU A 482 0.57 -21.81 -33.06
C LEU A 482 1.13 -22.68 -34.20
N ARG A 483 0.89 -23.99 -34.16
CA ARG A 483 1.39 -24.91 -35.19
C ARG A 483 0.60 -24.82 -36.49
N SER A 484 -0.71 -24.56 -36.41
CA SER A 484 -1.61 -24.50 -37.56
C SER A 484 -1.53 -23.18 -38.31
N ASP A 485 -1.52 -22.04 -37.62
CA ASP A 485 -1.43 -20.71 -38.23
C ASP A 485 -0.70 -19.73 -37.30
N THR A 486 0.63 -19.78 -37.31
CA THR A 486 1.49 -18.98 -36.43
C THR A 486 1.18 -17.49 -36.49
N LEU A 487 0.97 -16.95 -37.69
CA LEU A 487 0.78 -15.51 -37.87
C LEU A 487 -0.54 -15.06 -37.25
N ARG A 488 -1.66 -15.68 -37.63
CA ARG A 488 -2.97 -15.29 -37.07
C ARG A 488 -3.03 -15.54 -35.57
N ALA A 489 -2.53 -16.68 -35.11
CA ALA A 489 -2.51 -17.01 -33.70
C ALA A 489 -1.71 -15.98 -32.88
N SER A 490 -0.57 -15.52 -33.39
CA SER A 490 0.23 -14.45 -32.77
C SER A 490 -0.51 -13.11 -32.75
N MET A 491 -1.25 -12.76 -33.81
CA MET A 491 -2.06 -11.55 -33.83
C MET A 491 -3.18 -11.59 -32.77
N TRP A 492 -3.87 -12.73 -32.63
CA TRP A 492 -4.90 -12.91 -31.60
C TRP A 492 -4.34 -12.83 -30.18
N LEU A 493 -3.15 -13.37 -29.97
CA LEU A 493 -2.43 -13.28 -28.70
C LEU A 493 -2.07 -11.82 -28.34
N LEU A 494 -1.66 -11.02 -29.32
CA LEU A 494 -1.19 -9.64 -29.10
C LEU A 494 -2.31 -8.59 -29.12
N LEU A 495 -3.49 -8.92 -29.67
CA LEU A 495 -4.61 -7.99 -29.83
C LEU A 495 -4.98 -7.26 -28.51
N PRO A 496 -5.20 -7.93 -27.37
CA PRO A 496 -5.60 -7.23 -26.15
C PRO A 496 -4.55 -6.21 -25.72
N LEU A 497 -3.26 -6.57 -25.74
CA LEU A 497 -2.17 -5.67 -25.39
C LEU A 497 -2.11 -4.46 -26.33
N ALA A 498 -2.28 -4.67 -27.63
CA ALA A 498 -2.30 -3.59 -28.62
C ALA A 498 -3.45 -2.60 -28.37
N VAL A 499 -4.65 -3.10 -28.05
CA VAL A 499 -5.80 -2.24 -27.72
C VAL A 499 -5.56 -1.46 -26.43
N LEU A 500 -5.00 -2.10 -25.39
CA LEU A 500 -4.67 -1.41 -24.14
C LEU A 500 -3.63 -0.30 -24.32
N ILE A 501 -2.60 -0.54 -25.15
CA ILE A 501 -1.61 0.48 -25.53
C ILE A 501 -2.28 1.63 -26.27
N ALA A 502 -3.16 1.35 -27.24
CA ALA A 502 -3.89 2.39 -27.97
C ALA A 502 -4.76 3.24 -27.03
N VAL A 503 -5.54 2.60 -26.15
CA VAL A 503 -6.36 3.28 -25.14
C VAL A 503 -5.50 4.14 -24.22
N ARG A 504 -4.31 3.66 -23.82
CA ARG A 504 -3.36 4.40 -22.99
C ARG A 504 -2.84 5.66 -23.66
N ILE A 505 -2.45 5.56 -24.93
CA ILE A 505 -1.93 6.68 -25.73
C ILE A 505 -3.02 7.72 -25.92
N VAL A 506 -4.22 7.30 -26.32
CA VAL A 506 -5.37 8.20 -26.51
C VAL A 506 -5.72 8.91 -25.19
N SER A 507 -5.74 8.17 -24.08
CA SER A 507 -6.01 8.75 -22.76
C SER A 507 -4.95 9.78 -22.36
N GLU A 508 -3.68 9.53 -22.63
CA GLU A 508 -2.60 10.49 -22.35
C GLU A 508 -2.73 11.76 -23.18
N LEU A 509 -2.95 11.60 -24.49
CA LEU A 509 -3.08 12.71 -25.42
C LEU A 509 -4.27 13.59 -25.03
N TYR A 510 -5.40 12.97 -24.68
CA TYR A 510 -6.59 13.67 -24.24
C TYR A 510 -6.38 14.41 -22.91
N VAL A 511 -5.79 13.76 -21.91
CA VAL A 511 -5.49 14.40 -20.60
C VAL A 511 -4.53 15.58 -20.76
N ARG A 512 -3.52 15.45 -21.64
CA ARG A 512 -2.60 16.56 -21.97
C ARG A 512 -3.34 17.70 -22.67
N LEU A 513 -4.13 17.40 -23.70
CA LEU A 513 -4.91 18.39 -24.43
C LEU A 513 -5.89 19.13 -23.52
N GLN A 514 -6.61 18.40 -22.67
CA GLN A 514 -7.55 18.98 -21.72
C GLN A 514 -6.84 19.88 -20.71
N SER A 515 -5.67 19.49 -20.23
CA SER A 515 -4.88 20.32 -19.31
C SER A 515 -4.46 21.64 -19.96
N LEU A 516 -4.18 21.64 -21.27
CA LEU A 516 -3.91 22.84 -22.06
C LEU A 516 -5.15 23.72 -22.23
N ILE A 517 -6.30 23.12 -22.56
CA ILE A 517 -7.57 23.85 -22.78
C ILE A 517 -8.08 24.49 -21.49
N VAL A 518 -8.14 23.72 -20.40
CA VAL A 518 -8.72 24.16 -19.12
C VAL A 518 -7.76 25.04 -18.31
N LYS A 519 -6.48 25.13 -18.74
CA LYS A 519 -5.39 25.80 -18.00
C LYS A 519 -5.29 25.33 -16.54
N LYS A 520 -5.67 24.07 -16.28
CA LYS A 520 -5.57 23.41 -14.97
C LYS A 520 -4.88 22.08 -15.17
N THR A 521 -3.85 21.84 -14.38
CA THR A 521 -3.12 20.57 -14.41
C THR A 521 -3.85 19.52 -13.59
N ILE A 522 -3.91 18.30 -14.12
CA ILE A 522 -4.34 17.14 -13.33
C ILE A 522 -3.12 16.65 -12.56
N HIS A 523 -3.29 16.43 -11.25
CA HIS A 523 -2.23 15.91 -10.41
C HIS A 523 -1.73 14.55 -10.93
N ALA A 524 -0.41 14.33 -10.92
CA ALA A 524 0.21 13.17 -11.56
C ALA A 524 -0.33 11.82 -11.05
N SER A 525 -0.63 11.71 -9.74
CA SER A 525 -1.25 10.50 -9.16
C SER A 525 -2.63 10.22 -9.77
N MET A 526 -3.50 11.24 -9.82
CA MET A 526 -4.84 11.13 -10.40
C MET A 526 -4.79 10.88 -11.91
N ALA A 527 -3.86 11.49 -12.64
CA ALA A 527 -3.64 11.18 -14.06
C ALA A 527 -3.27 9.72 -14.26
N SER A 528 -2.38 9.19 -13.42
CA SER A 528 -2.01 7.78 -13.47
C SER A 528 -3.19 6.86 -13.13
N ASP A 529 -4.06 7.23 -12.19
CA ASP A 529 -5.31 6.49 -11.90
C ASP A 529 -6.36 6.59 -12.99
N LEU A 530 -6.46 7.74 -13.67
CA LEU A 530 -7.29 7.89 -14.85
C LEU A 530 -6.89 6.86 -15.90
N TYR A 531 -5.61 6.75 -16.22
CA TYR A 531 -5.11 5.77 -17.17
C TYR A 531 -5.44 4.34 -16.73
N LEU A 532 -5.20 4.03 -15.45
CA LEU A 532 -5.48 2.71 -14.90
C LEU A 532 -6.95 2.31 -15.01
N LEU A 533 -7.89 3.23 -14.76
CA LEU A 533 -9.32 3.00 -14.95
C LEU A 533 -9.70 2.73 -16.42
N GLN A 534 -8.90 3.25 -17.37
CA GLN A 534 -9.12 3.04 -18.80
C GLN A 534 -8.48 1.76 -19.34
N THR A 535 -7.36 1.32 -18.76
CA THR A 535 -6.52 0.25 -19.34
C THR A 535 -6.46 -1.02 -18.50
N SER A 536 -7.24 -1.12 -17.43
CA SER A 536 -7.37 -2.33 -16.62
C SER A 536 -8.78 -2.90 -16.74
N PRO A 537 -9.14 -3.57 -17.85
CA PRO A 537 -10.47 -4.14 -18.04
C PRO A 537 -10.75 -5.24 -17.01
N ASN A 538 -12.02 -5.43 -16.67
CA ASN A 538 -12.45 -6.55 -15.85
C ASN A 538 -12.34 -7.84 -16.67
N ILE A 539 -11.17 -8.48 -16.57
CA ILE A 539 -10.86 -9.70 -17.32
C ILE A 539 -11.84 -10.84 -17.04
N PHE A 540 -12.44 -10.92 -15.83
CA PHE A 540 -13.41 -11.98 -15.53
C PHE A 540 -14.72 -11.80 -16.28
N LEU A 541 -15.27 -10.57 -16.30
CA LEU A 541 -16.47 -10.28 -17.08
C LEU A 541 -16.18 -10.42 -18.57
N TRP A 542 -15.08 -9.82 -19.05
CA TRP A 542 -14.63 -9.95 -20.43
C TRP A 542 -14.57 -11.42 -20.88
N LEU A 543 -13.82 -12.26 -20.16
CA LEU A 543 -13.70 -13.68 -20.49
C LEU A 543 -15.02 -14.45 -20.38
N SER A 544 -15.93 -14.03 -19.50
CA SER A 544 -17.24 -14.68 -19.35
C SER A 544 -18.22 -14.34 -20.48
N LEU A 545 -18.03 -13.19 -21.15
CA LEU A 545 -18.81 -12.77 -22.31
C LEU A 545 -18.25 -13.36 -23.61
N LEU A 546 -16.97 -13.73 -23.64
CA LEU A 546 -16.37 -14.44 -24.77
C LEU A 546 -16.92 -15.86 -24.87
N MET A 547 -17.39 -16.24 -26.06
CA MET A 547 -17.75 -17.62 -26.39
C MET A 547 -16.57 -18.30 -27.12
N PRO A 548 -15.93 -19.32 -26.54
CA PRO A 548 -14.81 -19.99 -27.18
C PRO A 548 -15.17 -20.71 -28.48
N SER A 549 -16.43 -21.11 -28.64
CA SER A 549 -16.93 -21.84 -29.81
C SER A 549 -17.14 -20.97 -31.05
N THR A 550 -17.20 -19.64 -30.91
CA THR A 550 -17.41 -18.70 -32.02
C THR A 550 -16.14 -17.99 -32.48
N VAL A 551 -15.06 -18.07 -31.71
CA VAL A 551 -13.76 -17.48 -32.07
C VAL A 551 -12.77 -18.60 -32.33
N HIS A 552 -12.40 -18.80 -33.60
CA HIS A 552 -11.49 -19.88 -34.03
C HIS A 552 -10.15 -19.93 -33.27
N HIS A 553 -9.71 -18.79 -32.72
CA HIS A 553 -8.49 -18.68 -31.90
C HIS A 553 -8.77 -18.20 -30.46
N ALA A 554 -9.94 -18.52 -29.89
CA ALA A 554 -10.30 -18.13 -28.52
C ALA A 554 -9.19 -18.40 -27.48
N PRO A 555 -8.49 -19.55 -27.49
CA PRO A 555 -7.41 -19.80 -26.53
C PRO A 555 -6.29 -18.75 -26.60
N MET A 556 -5.91 -18.29 -27.80
CA MET A 556 -4.89 -17.25 -27.97
C MET A 556 -5.34 -15.92 -27.38
N LEU A 557 -6.58 -15.52 -27.68
CA LEU A 557 -7.13 -14.28 -27.18
C LEU A 557 -7.24 -14.28 -25.64
N ILE A 558 -7.66 -15.40 -25.06
CA ILE A 558 -7.77 -15.57 -23.60
C ILE A 558 -6.37 -15.44 -22.97
N THR A 559 -5.37 -16.18 -23.48
CA THR A 559 -3.99 -16.08 -23.00
C THR A 559 -3.45 -14.66 -23.14
N GLY A 560 -3.66 -14.04 -24.30
CA GLY A 560 -3.23 -12.69 -24.61
C GLY A 560 -3.84 -11.64 -23.70
N THR A 561 -5.11 -11.82 -23.35
CA THR A 561 -5.81 -10.95 -22.39
C THR A 561 -5.17 -11.07 -21.01
N LEU A 562 -4.97 -12.30 -20.53
CA LEU A 562 -4.47 -12.56 -19.18
C LEU A 562 -3.03 -12.12 -19.00
N LEU A 563 -2.12 -12.55 -19.89
CA LEU A 563 -0.72 -12.13 -19.85
C LEU A 563 -0.58 -10.63 -20.17
N GLY A 564 -1.33 -10.14 -21.15
CA GLY A 564 -1.34 -8.73 -21.54
C GLY A 564 -1.76 -7.81 -20.40
N PHE A 565 -2.78 -8.17 -19.63
CA PHE A 565 -3.23 -7.41 -18.46
C PHE A 565 -2.10 -7.22 -17.42
N PHE A 566 -1.48 -8.32 -16.97
CA PHE A 566 -0.41 -8.22 -15.95
C PHE A 566 0.88 -7.63 -16.51
N ALA A 567 1.23 -7.91 -17.77
CA ALA A 567 2.41 -7.33 -18.41
C ALA A 567 2.24 -5.82 -18.59
N PHE A 568 1.08 -5.38 -19.07
CA PHE A 568 0.77 -3.95 -19.23
C PHE A 568 0.86 -3.21 -17.88
N MET A 569 0.31 -3.81 -16.81
CA MET A 569 0.43 -3.27 -15.45
C MET A 569 1.88 -3.10 -14.98
N PHE A 570 2.73 -4.09 -15.25
CA PHE A 570 4.15 -4.03 -14.93
C PHE A 570 4.87 -2.92 -15.70
N PHE A 571 4.63 -2.80 -17.01
CA PHE A 571 5.27 -1.77 -17.84
C PHE A 571 4.84 -0.35 -17.44
N GLU A 572 3.56 -0.11 -17.15
CA GLU A 572 3.07 1.18 -16.67
C GLU A 572 3.72 1.59 -15.35
N GLU A 573 3.86 0.65 -14.40
CA GLU A 573 4.58 0.91 -13.16
C GLU A 573 6.05 1.25 -13.41
N ALA A 574 6.74 0.49 -14.27
CA ALA A 574 8.14 0.73 -14.58
C ALA A 574 8.37 2.15 -15.13
N ILE A 575 7.48 2.63 -16.00
CA ILE A 575 7.52 4.01 -16.53
C ILE A 575 7.30 5.03 -15.41
N LEU A 576 6.28 4.84 -14.58
CA LEU A 576 5.93 5.76 -13.49
C LEU A 576 7.06 5.87 -12.45
N VAL A 577 7.55 4.72 -11.98
CA VAL A 577 8.65 4.62 -11.01
C VAL A 577 9.95 5.15 -11.61
N GLY A 578 10.22 4.90 -12.89
CA GLY A 578 11.40 5.43 -13.59
C GLY A 578 11.42 6.96 -13.63
N ARG A 579 10.30 7.60 -14.01
CA ARG A 579 10.17 9.07 -14.01
C ARG A 579 10.35 9.67 -12.61
N PHE A 580 9.72 9.07 -11.61
CA PHE A 580 9.84 9.53 -10.22
C PHE A 580 11.26 9.33 -9.66
N ARG A 581 11.90 8.19 -9.96
CA ARG A 581 13.28 7.89 -9.56
C ARG A 581 14.25 8.94 -10.09
N PHE A 582 14.11 9.35 -11.34
CA PHE A 582 14.94 10.40 -11.92
C PHE A 582 14.81 11.72 -11.15
N ARG A 583 13.58 12.15 -10.85
CA ARG A 583 13.31 13.36 -10.05
C ARG A 583 13.90 13.28 -8.65
N ILE A 584 13.67 12.18 -7.93
CA ILE A 584 14.18 12.01 -6.56
C ILE A 584 15.70 11.92 -6.53
N LYS A 585 16.32 11.20 -7.47
CA LYS A 585 17.79 11.11 -7.57
C LYS A 585 18.41 12.50 -7.72
N SER A 586 17.84 13.35 -8.59
CA SER A 586 18.28 14.74 -8.75
C SER A 586 18.15 15.56 -7.45
N LEU A 587 17.08 15.37 -6.68
CA LEU A 587 16.92 16.04 -5.38
C LEU A 587 17.93 15.56 -4.35
N ILE A 588 18.23 14.25 -4.29
CA ILE A 588 19.24 13.68 -3.40
C ILE A 588 20.63 14.24 -3.73
N GLU A 589 21.00 14.26 -5.02
CA GLU A 589 22.27 14.80 -5.50
C GLU A 589 22.41 16.30 -5.17
N THR A 590 21.35 17.08 -5.38
CA THR A 590 21.31 18.52 -5.06
C THR A 590 21.40 18.78 -3.55
N ALA A 591 20.90 17.86 -2.73
CA ALA A 591 20.97 17.93 -1.27
C ALA A 591 22.36 17.63 -0.69
N GLY A 592 23.41 17.49 -1.51
CA GLY A 592 24.78 17.29 -1.07
C GLY A 592 25.14 15.84 -0.74
N LEU A 593 24.21 14.90 -0.93
CA LEU A 593 24.52 13.49 -1.00
C LEU A 593 24.80 13.18 -2.46
N THR A 594 26.05 13.34 -2.90
CA THR A 594 26.49 12.71 -4.15
C THR A 594 26.24 11.22 -4.00
N VAL A 595 25.15 10.72 -4.60
CA VAL A 595 25.01 9.32 -4.97
C VAL A 595 26.13 9.12 -5.97
N ALA A 596 27.29 8.67 -5.48
CA ALA A 596 28.45 8.44 -6.31
C ALA A 596 27.98 7.62 -7.51
N LYS A 597 28.18 8.18 -8.73
CA LYS A 597 27.91 7.47 -9.97
C LYS A 597 28.63 6.12 -9.88
N ALA A 598 27.86 5.04 -9.94
CA ALA A 598 28.37 3.73 -10.36
C ALA A 598 27.43 3.18 -11.43
#